data_AF-A0A5J5BT84-F1
#
_entry.id   AF-A0A5J5BT84-F1
#
_cell.length_a   1.000
_cell.length_b   1.000
_cell.length_c   1.000
_cell.angle_alpha   90.00
_cell.angle_beta   90.00
_cell.angle_gamma   90.00
#
_symmetry.space_group_name_H-M   'P 1'
#
loop_
_entity.id
_entity.type
_entity.pdbx_description
1 polymer ?
#
loop_
_entity_poly.entity_id
_entity_poly.type
_entity_poly.pdbx_seq_one_letter_code
_entity_poly.pdbx_strand_id
1 'polypeptide(L)'
;MPEMIYGANRSLAKARMLLKSLVIIGSLLGLILGTIGTSIPWFFPGIFTSDPKVIQEMQKVLIPFYIALCVTPCTHSLEGTLLAGRDLKFISLSMSGCFSLGALLLLLVSSKGFGLPGCWCALVGFQWARFFLSLQRLISPSGVLYSEDLTRYKLEKLKAA
;
A
#
# COMPACT_ATOMS: atom_id res chain seq x y z
N MET A 1 13.28 -11.15 5.85
CA MET A 1 13.61 -9.79 5.36
C MET A 1 14.48 -8.99 6.34
N PRO A 2 14.17 -8.89 7.65
CA PRO A 2 14.97 -8.08 8.59
C PRO A 2 16.44 -8.51 8.67
N GLU A 3 16.69 -9.83 8.70
CA GLU A 3 18.06 -10.38 8.72
C GLU A 3 18.88 -10.04 7.48
N MET A 4 18.23 -9.82 6.34
CA MET A 4 18.94 -9.54 5.09
C MET A 4 19.29 -8.07 4.95
N ILE A 5 18.61 -7.20 5.70
CA ILE A 5 18.86 -5.76 5.77
C ILE A 5 19.87 -5.48 6.89
N TYR A 6 19.66 -6.03 8.09
CA TYR A 6 20.47 -5.71 9.29
C TYR A 6 21.06 -6.93 10.03
N GLY A 7 20.83 -8.16 9.58
CA GLY A 7 21.30 -9.38 10.26
C GLY A 7 22.65 -9.90 9.77
N ALA A 8 23.09 -11.02 10.33
CA ALA A 8 24.41 -11.63 10.04
C ALA A 8 24.58 -12.05 8.56
N ASN A 9 23.50 -12.48 7.90
CA ASN A 9 23.48 -12.84 6.48
C ASN A 9 23.00 -11.67 5.58
N ARG A 10 23.57 -10.48 5.79
CA ARG A 10 23.18 -9.26 5.09
C ARG A 10 23.40 -9.37 3.58
N SER A 11 22.34 -9.15 2.79
CA SER A 11 22.37 -9.15 1.33
C SER A 11 21.24 -8.28 0.75
N LEU A 12 21.59 -7.05 0.36
CA LEU A 12 20.63 -6.10 -0.22
C LEU A 12 20.10 -6.56 -1.59
N ALA A 13 20.93 -7.22 -2.40
CA ALA A 13 20.51 -7.79 -3.68
C ALA A 13 19.39 -8.84 -3.52
N LYS A 14 19.55 -9.76 -2.56
CA LYS A 14 18.50 -10.73 -2.24
C LYS A 14 17.26 -10.03 -1.64
N ALA A 15 17.44 -8.98 -0.84
CA ALA A 15 16.32 -8.22 -0.28
C ALA A 15 15.48 -7.51 -1.36
N ARG A 16 16.13 -6.95 -2.39
CA ARG A 16 15.46 -6.38 -3.57
C ARG A 16 14.70 -7.45 -4.38
N MET A 17 15.30 -8.63 -4.58
CA MET A 17 14.60 -9.73 -5.26
C MET A 17 13.36 -10.19 -4.49
N LEU A 18 13.46 -10.33 -3.17
CA LEU A 18 12.30 -10.67 -2.34
C LEU A 18 11.23 -9.59 -2.41
N LEU A 19 11.60 -8.31 -2.33
CA LEU A 19 10.65 -7.20 -2.48
C LEU A 19 9.91 -7.27 -3.82
N LYS A 20 10.63 -7.50 -4.92
CA LYS A 20 10.03 -7.66 -6.26
C LYS A 20 9.03 -8.82 -6.29
N SER A 21 9.40 -9.96 -5.69
CA SER A 21 8.51 -11.12 -5.59
C SER A 21 7.26 -10.81 -4.74
N LEU A 22 7.42 -10.14 -3.59
CA LEU A 22 6.31 -9.74 -2.71
C LEU A 22 5.33 -8.79 -3.42
N VAL A 23 5.84 -7.87 -4.25
CA VAL A 23 4.98 -6.96 -5.04
C VAL A 23 4.20 -7.75 -6.11
N ILE A 24 4.84 -8.70 -6.79
CA ILE A 24 4.15 -9.55 -7.78
C ILE A 24 3.06 -10.39 -7.10
N ILE A 25 3.39 -11.08 -6.02
CA ILE A 25 2.43 -11.88 -5.25
C ILE A 25 1.30 -10.99 -4.71
N GLY A 26 1.63 -9.83 -4.17
CA GLY A 26 0.66 -8.84 -3.71
C GLY A 26 -0.29 -8.40 -4.82
N SER A 27 0.22 -8.17 -6.03
CA SER A 27 -0.61 -7.76 -7.17
C SER A 27 -1.56 -8.86 -7.61
N LEU A 28 -1.10 -10.11 -7.66
CA LEU A 28 -1.93 -11.26 -8.00
C LEU A 28 -3.02 -11.47 -6.93
N LEU A 29 -2.65 -11.46 -5.66
CA LEU A 29 -3.60 -11.58 -4.55
C LEU A 29 -4.60 -10.43 -4.55
N GLY A 30 -4.17 -9.20 -4.79
CA GLY A 30 -5.04 -8.03 -4.86
C GLY A 30 -6.06 -8.14 -5.99
N LEU A 31 -5.62 -8.60 -7.16
CA LEU A 31 -6.51 -8.84 -8.30
C LEU A 31 -7.52 -9.96 -7.99
N ILE A 32 -7.06 -11.09 -7.45
CA ILE A 32 -7.93 -12.24 -7.12
C ILE A 32 -8.95 -11.87 -6.03
N LEU A 33 -8.51 -11.24 -4.94
CA LEU A 33 -9.40 -10.83 -3.85
C LEU A 33 -10.34 -9.71 -4.29
N GLY A 34 -9.86 -8.78 -5.11
CA GLY A 34 -10.68 -7.74 -5.73
C GLY A 34 -11.78 -8.34 -6.59
N THR A 35 -11.45 -9.27 -7.49
CA THR A 35 -12.43 -9.88 -8.39
C THR A 35 -13.46 -10.71 -7.64
N ILE A 36 -13.03 -11.55 -6.69
CA ILE A 36 -13.94 -12.34 -5.84
C ILE A 36 -14.83 -11.39 -5.02
N GLY A 37 -14.21 -10.39 -4.38
CA GLY A 37 -14.88 -9.42 -3.53
C GLY A 37 -15.92 -8.58 -4.26
N THR A 38 -15.74 -8.27 -5.54
CA THR A 38 -16.77 -7.58 -6.33
C THR A 38 -17.77 -8.51 -6.99
N SER A 39 -17.36 -9.70 -7.42
CA SER A 39 -18.23 -10.61 -8.17
C SER A 39 -19.34 -11.17 -7.28
N ILE A 40 -19.05 -11.49 -6.02
CA ILE A 40 -20.05 -12.06 -5.11
C ILE A 40 -21.21 -11.07 -4.87
N PRO A 41 -20.97 -9.81 -4.43
CA PRO A 41 -22.01 -8.79 -4.32
C PRO A 41 -22.76 -8.48 -5.63
N TRP A 42 -22.09 -8.62 -6.78
CA TRP A 42 -22.69 -8.34 -8.08
C TRP A 42 -23.66 -9.44 -8.53
N PHE A 43 -23.24 -10.69 -8.47
CA PHE A 43 -24.05 -11.84 -8.94
C PHE A 43 -25.01 -12.36 -7.88
N PHE A 44 -24.67 -12.22 -6.60
CA PHE A 44 -25.46 -12.73 -5.48
C PHE A 44 -25.67 -11.67 -4.38
N PRO A 45 -26.30 -10.51 -4.69
CA PRO A 45 -26.47 -9.42 -3.74
C PRO A 45 -27.28 -9.80 -2.49
N GLY A 46 -28.15 -10.81 -2.60
CA GLY A 46 -29.01 -11.29 -1.52
C GLY A 46 -28.30 -12.10 -0.42
N ILE A 47 -27.01 -12.42 -0.56
CA ILE A 47 -26.25 -13.19 0.43
C ILE A 47 -26.07 -12.39 1.74
N PHE A 48 -25.86 -11.09 1.63
CA PHE A 48 -25.54 -10.23 2.78
C PHE A 48 -26.76 -9.52 3.36
N THR A 49 -27.74 -9.18 2.52
CA THR A 49 -28.94 -8.46 2.92
C THR A 49 -30.07 -8.68 1.93
N SER A 50 -31.31 -8.65 2.40
CA SER A 50 -32.51 -8.70 1.56
C SER A 50 -33.11 -7.32 1.27
N ASP A 51 -32.55 -6.23 1.82
CA ASP A 51 -33.04 -4.86 1.57
C ASP A 51 -32.54 -4.33 0.21
N PRO A 52 -33.45 -4.06 -0.75
CA PRO A 52 -33.09 -3.56 -2.08
C PRO A 52 -32.36 -2.21 -2.05
N LYS A 53 -32.62 -1.35 -1.05
CA LYS A 53 -31.94 -0.05 -0.94
C LYS A 53 -30.46 -0.22 -0.60
N VAL A 54 -30.14 -1.14 0.29
CA VAL A 54 -28.75 -1.43 0.68
C VAL A 54 -28.00 -2.08 -0.48
N ILE A 55 -28.64 -2.98 -1.22
CA ILE A 55 -28.05 -3.62 -2.41
C ILE A 55 -27.67 -2.55 -3.45
N GLN A 56 -28.55 -1.59 -3.72
CA GLN A 56 -28.26 -0.51 -4.67
C GLN A 56 -27.08 0.36 -4.24
N GLU A 57 -26.99 0.72 -2.96
CA GLU A 57 -25.85 1.49 -2.45
C GLU A 57 -24.54 0.69 -2.50
N MET A 58 -24.58 -0.61 -2.18
CA MET A 58 -23.42 -1.48 -2.28
C MET A 58 -22.91 -1.58 -3.72
N GLN A 59 -23.81 -1.70 -4.71
CA GLN A 59 -23.42 -1.78 -6.12
C GLN A 59 -22.73 -0.51 -6.63
N LYS A 60 -23.12 0.67 -6.15
CA LYS A 60 -22.47 1.94 -6.51
C LYS A 60 -21.00 2.00 -6.09
N VAL A 61 -20.62 1.26 -5.05
CA VAL A 61 -19.28 1.31 -4.46
C VAL A 61 -18.38 0.14 -4.86
N LEU A 62 -18.86 -0.80 -5.68
CA LEU A 62 -18.07 -1.98 -6.06
C LEU A 62 -16.82 -1.62 -6.85
N ILE A 63 -16.92 -0.64 -7.76
CA ILE A 63 -15.76 -0.18 -8.55
C ILE A 63 -14.69 0.45 -7.64
N PRO A 64 -14.99 1.47 -6.80
CA PRO A 64 -13.96 2.00 -5.91
C PRO A 64 -13.47 0.97 -4.88
N PHE A 65 -14.33 0.06 -4.42
CA PHE A 65 -13.91 -1.06 -3.57
C PHE A 65 -12.86 -1.95 -4.26
N TYR A 66 -13.07 -2.33 -5.53
CA TYR A 66 -12.11 -3.08 -6.32
C TYR A 66 -10.77 -2.37 -6.43
N ILE A 67 -10.80 -1.08 -6.77
CA ILE A 67 -9.61 -0.25 -6.96
C ILE A 67 -8.83 -0.07 -5.64
N ALA A 68 -9.51 -0.02 -4.51
CA ALA A 68 -8.86 0.00 -3.19
C ALA A 68 -8.25 -1.37 -2.83
N LEU A 69 -8.98 -2.46 -3.09
CA LEU A 69 -8.52 -3.81 -2.79
C LEU A 69 -7.33 -4.25 -3.63
N CYS A 70 -7.29 -3.90 -4.91
CA CYS A 70 -6.26 -4.39 -5.83
C CYS A 70 -4.84 -3.95 -5.40
N VAL A 71 -4.72 -2.76 -4.80
CA VAL A 71 -3.44 -2.20 -4.37
C VAL A 71 -3.07 -2.57 -2.92
N THR A 72 -4.05 -2.97 -2.11
CA THR A 72 -3.87 -3.17 -0.65
C THR A 72 -2.79 -4.21 -0.30
N PRO A 73 -2.76 -5.41 -0.90
CA PRO A 73 -1.71 -6.38 -0.58
C PRO A 73 -0.31 -5.91 -0.98
N CYS A 74 -0.19 -5.16 -2.08
CA CYS A 74 1.08 -4.54 -2.48
C CYS A 74 1.52 -3.51 -1.44
N THR A 75 0.62 -2.64 -1.00
CA THR A 75 0.90 -1.63 0.03
C THR A 75 1.40 -2.28 1.32
N HIS A 76 0.73 -3.35 1.78
CA HIS A 76 1.16 -4.08 2.98
C HIS A 76 2.56 -4.70 2.82
N SER A 77 2.88 -5.26 1.65
CA SER A 77 4.23 -5.78 1.36
C SER A 77 5.29 -4.67 1.43
N LEU A 78 5.01 -3.49 0.88
CA LEU A 78 5.92 -2.34 0.89
C LEU A 78 6.12 -1.80 2.32
N GLU A 79 5.03 -1.54 3.04
CA GLU A 79 5.09 -1.04 4.42
C GLU A 79 5.75 -2.06 5.36
N GLY A 80 5.46 -3.35 5.20
CA GLY A 80 6.15 -4.43 5.92
C GLY A 80 7.66 -4.46 5.64
N THR A 81 8.06 -4.13 4.42
CA THR A 81 9.48 -4.00 4.06
C THR A 81 10.12 -2.79 4.75
N LEU A 82 9.42 -1.65 4.80
CA LEU A 82 9.90 -0.46 5.51
C LEU A 82 10.00 -0.71 7.03
N LEU A 83 9.06 -1.46 7.61
CA LEU A 83 9.10 -1.90 9.01
C LEU A 83 10.32 -2.81 9.26
N ALA A 84 10.56 -3.78 8.38
CA ALA A 84 11.76 -4.63 8.43
C ALA A 84 13.05 -3.82 8.28
N GLY A 85 12.99 -2.73 7.52
CA GLY A 85 14.04 -1.72 7.36
C GLY A 85 14.16 -0.72 8.50
N ARG A 86 13.36 -0.84 9.58
CA ARG A 86 13.35 0.05 10.75
C ARG A 86 13.14 1.55 10.41
N ASP A 87 12.54 1.87 9.26
CA ASP A 87 12.22 3.25 8.89
C ASP A 87 10.91 3.74 9.54
N LEU A 88 10.82 3.58 10.87
CA LEU A 88 9.59 3.82 11.64
C LEU A 88 9.18 5.29 11.67
N LYS A 89 10.16 6.21 11.60
CA LYS A 89 9.89 7.65 11.57
C LYS A 89 9.14 8.03 10.29
N PHE A 90 9.59 7.53 9.14
CA PHE A 90 8.90 7.75 7.87
C PHE A 90 7.49 7.15 7.90
N ILE A 91 7.35 5.92 8.36
CA ILE A 91 6.04 5.24 8.44
C ILE A 91 5.08 6.01 9.35
N SER A 92 5.53 6.44 10.53
CA SER A 92 4.69 7.18 11.47
C SER A 92 4.25 8.54 10.90
N LEU A 93 5.17 9.27 10.26
CA LEU A 93 4.86 10.55 9.62
C LEU A 93 3.94 10.37 8.41
N SER A 94 4.19 9.38 7.54
CA SER A 94 3.36 9.16 6.37
C SER A 94 1.96 8.68 6.76
N MET A 95 1.85 7.77 7.74
CA MET A 95 0.56 7.26 8.22
C MET A 95 -0.27 8.37 8.88
N SER A 96 0.34 9.17 9.75
CA SER A 96 -0.36 10.31 10.40
C SER A 96 -0.75 11.39 9.38
N GLY A 97 0.13 11.69 8.41
CA GLY A 97 -0.15 12.62 7.33
C GLY A 97 -1.30 12.14 6.44
N CYS A 98 -1.24 10.89 5.96
CA CYS A 98 -2.32 10.29 5.18
C CYS A 98 -3.63 10.24 5.97
N PHE A 99 -3.59 9.90 7.27
CA PHE A 99 -4.79 9.81 8.10
C PHE A 99 -5.43 11.18 8.32
N SER A 100 -4.63 12.19 8.68
CA SER A 100 -5.13 13.56 8.88
C SER A 100 -5.68 14.17 7.59
N LEU A 101 -4.96 14.03 6.47
CA LEU A 101 -5.44 14.48 5.15
C LEU A 101 -6.67 13.69 4.69
N GLY A 102 -6.70 12.39 4.91
CA GLY A 102 -7.85 11.53 4.59
C GLY A 102 -9.09 11.90 5.42
N ALA A 103 -8.91 12.19 6.71
CA ALA A 103 -9.99 12.65 7.58
C ALA A 103 -10.53 14.02 7.15
N LEU A 104 -9.64 14.96 6.81
CA LEU A 104 -10.04 16.27 6.27
C LEU A 104 -10.81 16.11 4.94
N LEU A 105 -10.33 15.24 4.05
CA LEU A 105 -11.01 14.96 2.79
C LEU A 105 -12.39 14.35 3.02
N LEU A 106 -12.52 13.39 3.95
CA LEU A 106 -13.79 12.77 4.31
C LEU A 106 -14.77 13.80 4.91
N LEU A 107 -14.30 14.70 5.78
CA LEU A 107 -15.11 15.80 6.32
C LEU A 107 -15.61 16.74 5.22
N LEU A 108 -14.76 17.06 4.23
CA LEU A 108 -15.16 17.88 3.10
C LEU A 108 -16.20 17.18 2.23
N VAL A 109 -15.99 15.89 1.95
CA VAL A 109 -16.90 15.07 1.15
C VAL A 109 -18.26 14.91 1.83
N SER A 110 -18.28 14.70 3.16
CA SER A 110 -19.52 14.59 3.92
C SER A 110 -20.28 15.91 3.98
N SER A 111 -19.59 17.05 4.16
CA SER A 111 -20.21 18.37 4.17
C SER A 111 -20.87 18.77 2.85
N LYS A 112 -20.38 18.24 1.72
CA LYS A 112 -20.87 18.54 0.36
C LYS A 112 -21.93 17.56 -0.16
N GLY A 113 -22.36 16.59 0.64
CA GLY A 113 -23.45 15.68 0.28
C GLY A 113 -23.11 14.65 -0.79
N PHE A 114 -21.83 14.36 -1.04
CA PHE A 114 -21.39 13.36 -2.03
C PHE A 114 -21.73 11.90 -1.63
N GLY A 115 -22.26 11.70 -0.42
CA GLY A 115 -22.75 10.41 0.05
C GLY A 115 -21.69 9.31 0.14
N LEU A 116 -22.14 8.06 0.13
CA LEU A 116 -21.30 6.88 0.26
C LEU A 116 -20.24 6.75 -0.86
N PRO A 117 -20.55 6.98 -2.15
CA PRO A 117 -19.55 6.89 -3.22
C PRO A 117 -18.39 7.89 -3.03
N GLY A 118 -18.69 9.12 -2.57
CA GLY A 118 -17.67 10.10 -2.25
C GLY A 118 -16.69 9.62 -1.17
N CYS A 119 -17.20 8.99 -0.11
CA CYS A 119 -16.37 8.41 0.95
C CYS A 119 -15.46 7.30 0.40
N TRP A 120 -15.98 6.45 -0.48
CA TRP A 120 -15.20 5.39 -1.12
C TRP A 120 -14.12 5.94 -2.07
N CYS A 121 -14.41 7.01 -2.81
CA CYS A 121 -13.39 7.70 -3.61
C CYS A 121 -12.27 8.27 -2.74
N ALA A 122 -12.60 8.85 -1.58
CA ALA A 122 -11.59 9.32 -0.62
C ALA A 122 -10.74 8.16 -0.08
N LEU A 123 -11.35 7.02 0.23
CA LEU A 123 -10.65 5.80 0.66
C LEU A 123 -9.72 5.25 -0.43
N VAL A 124 -10.15 5.24 -1.69
CA VAL A 124 -9.30 4.88 -2.83
C VAL A 124 -8.08 5.79 -2.90
N GLY A 125 -8.30 7.11 -2.85
CA GLY A 125 -7.22 8.09 -2.85
C GLY A 125 -6.22 7.86 -1.70
N PHE A 126 -6.72 7.61 -0.49
CA PHE A 126 -5.91 7.28 0.68
C PHE A 126 -5.06 6.02 0.46
N GLN A 127 -5.67 4.95 -0.04
CA GLN A 127 -4.98 3.67 -0.22
C GLN A 127 -3.89 3.75 -1.30
N TRP A 128 -4.14 4.48 -2.38
CA TRP A 128 -3.17 4.71 -3.44
C TRP A 128 -2.05 5.68 -3.03
N ALA A 129 -2.37 6.73 -2.26
CA ALA A 129 -1.36 7.63 -1.72
C ALA A 129 -0.36 6.87 -0.84
N ARG A 130 -0.83 5.98 0.03
CA ARG A 130 0.02 5.13 0.85
C ARG A 130 0.92 4.20 0.04
N PHE A 131 0.35 3.59 -1.01
CA PHE A 131 1.10 2.76 -1.94
C PHE A 131 2.26 3.56 -2.57
N PHE A 132 1.96 4.71 -3.16
CA PHE A 132 2.96 5.51 -3.85
C PHE A 132 4.04 6.05 -2.91
N LEU A 133 3.66 6.54 -1.73
CA LEU A 133 4.62 7.05 -0.74
C LEU A 133 5.57 5.93 -0.28
N SER A 134 5.05 4.74 -0.02
CA SER A 134 5.85 3.59 0.40
C SER A 134 6.75 3.08 -0.73
N LEU A 135 6.23 3.04 -1.95
CA LEU A 135 6.98 2.64 -3.14
C LEU A 135 8.12 3.64 -3.43
N GLN A 136 7.82 4.93 -3.44
CA GLN A 136 8.78 6.00 -3.67
C GLN A 136 9.91 5.96 -2.63
N ARG A 137 9.58 5.72 -1.35
CA ARG A 137 10.59 5.61 -0.29
C ARG A 137 11.51 4.42 -0.49
N LEU A 138 10.98 3.27 -0.91
CA LEU A 138 11.77 2.05 -1.14
C LEU A 138 12.65 2.11 -2.40
N ILE A 139 12.18 2.80 -3.44
CA ILE A 139 12.93 2.99 -4.70
C ILE A 139 13.95 4.13 -4.58
N SER A 140 13.74 5.08 -3.66
CA SER A 140 14.63 6.22 -3.48
C SER A 140 16.10 5.79 -3.30
N PRO A 141 17.08 6.48 -3.93
CA PRO A 141 18.50 6.21 -3.74
C PRO A 141 18.97 6.32 -2.29
N SER A 142 18.28 7.14 -1.49
CA SER A 142 18.49 7.28 -0.04
C SER A 142 17.69 6.30 0.80
N GLY A 143 16.93 5.40 0.16
CA GLY A 143 16.11 4.39 0.83
C GLY A 143 16.96 3.30 1.48
N VAL A 144 16.36 2.60 2.45
CA VAL A 144 17.00 1.52 3.22
C VAL A 144 17.68 0.46 2.33
N LEU A 145 17.14 0.22 1.13
CA LEU A 145 17.67 -0.78 0.20
C LEU A 145 18.85 -0.30 -0.66
N TYR A 146 19.14 1.00 -0.75
CA TYR A 146 20.14 1.58 -1.66
C TYR A 146 21.21 2.42 -0.95
N SER A 147 20.91 3.03 0.20
CA SER A 147 21.81 3.98 0.87
C SER A 147 23.14 3.37 1.34
N GLU A 148 23.17 2.08 1.68
CA GLU A 148 24.39 1.48 2.25
C GLU A 148 25.37 0.94 1.21
N ASP A 149 24.90 0.56 0.02
CA ASP A 149 25.77 0.15 -1.10
C ASP A 149 26.65 1.31 -1.55
N LEU A 150 26.09 2.54 -1.57
CA LEU A 150 26.81 3.75 -1.94
C LEU A 150 27.93 4.08 -0.94
N THR A 151 27.67 3.87 0.36
CA THR A 151 28.66 4.10 1.43
C THR A 151 29.79 3.07 1.38
N ARG A 152 29.46 1.80 1.13
CA ARG A 152 30.47 0.72 1.01
C ARG A 152 31.34 0.92 -0.23
N TYR A 153 30.75 1.24 -1.38
CA TYR A 153 31.46 1.56 -2.61
C TYR A 153 32.39 2.78 -2.44
N LYS A 154 31.92 3.85 -1.79
CA LYS A 154 32.76 5.01 -1.47
C LYS A 154 33.94 4.64 -0.56
N LEU A 155 33.71 3.79 0.45
CA LEU A 155 34.76 3.36 1.37
C LEU A 155 35.81 2.48 0.68
N GLU A 156 35.40 1.57 -0.20
CA GLU A 156 36.32 0.76 -1.01
C GLU A 156 37.14 1.61 -1.98
N LYS A 157 36.51 2.59 -2.64
CA LYS A 157 37.22 3.54 -3.51
C LYS A 157 38.25 4.39 -2.76
N LEU A 158 37.97 4.77 -1.51
CA LEU A 158 38.90 5.53 -0.66
C LEU A 158 40.07 4.68 -0.12
N LYS A 159 39.92 3.35 -0.03
CA LYS A 159 41.02 2.44 0.38
C LYS A 159 41.94 2.03 -0.76
N ALA A 160 41.50 2.19 -2.01
CA ALA A 160 42.24 1.80 -3.21
C ALA A 160 43.02 2.96 -3.86
N ALA A 161 43.02 4.15 -3.23
CA ALA A 161 43.77 5.35 -3.62
C ALA A 161 44.78 5.69 -2.52
#